data_AF-A0A2V9LZN5-F1
#
_entry.id   AF-A0A2V9LZN5-F1
#
_cell.length_a   1.000
_cell.length_b   1.000
_cell.length_c   1.000
_cell.angle_alpha   90.00
_cell.angle_beta   90.00
_cell.angle_gamma   90.00
#
_symmetry.space_group_name_H-M   'P 1'
#
loop_
_entity.id
_entity.type
_entity.pdbx_description
1 polymer ?
#
loop_
_entity_poly.entity_id
_entity_poly.type
_entity_poly.pdbx_seq_one_letter_code
_entity_poly.pdbx_strand_id
1 'polypeptide(L)'
;MRIQNESFWEISKEWVLDSRFRFGEAGLVTKFVYQPEERVLILGSGREYPTHKALISSYACKKQTDTSHWVRGIVLREKELIYYRQGVQDAQWYDQTSKMLQSHGLPSTYRIVWGREAKYDLKEDLAGFP
;
A
#
# COMPACT_ATOMS: atom_id res chain seq x y z
N MET A 1 -20.34 1.88 6.48
CA MET A 1 -19.09 2.68 6.52
C MET A 1 -19.09 3.62 5.32
N ARG A 2 -18.98 4.94 5.51
CA ARG A 2 -19.26 5.96 4.47
C ARG A 2 -17.94 6.62 4.04
N ILE A 3 -17.51 6.33 2.81
CA ILE A 3 -16.30 6.88 2.17
C ILE A 3 -16.59 8.34 1.77
N GLN A 4 -15.80 9.29 2.26
CA GLN A 4 -15.94 10.71 1.94
C GLN A 4 -14.90 11.10 0.88
N ASN A 5 -15.26 10.95 -0.39
CA ASN A 5 -14.38 11.26 -1.52
C ASN A 5 -14.75 12.63 -2.12
N GLU A 6 -14.35 13.70 -1.44
CA GLU A 6 -14.40 15.06 -1.97
C GLU A 6 -12.96 15.62 -1.97
N SER A 7 -12.39 15.69 -3.17
CA SER A 7 -11.11 16.33 -3.52
C SER A 7 -9.83 15.48 -3.35
N PHE A 8 -9.35 14.88 -4.45
CA PHE A 8 -8.22 15.42 -5.25
C PHE A 8 -7.76 14.46 -6.37
N TRP A 9 -8.29 13.23 -6.44
CA TRP A 9 -7.88 12.23 -7.44
C TRP A 9 -9.04 11.29 -7.78
N GLU A 10 -9.08 10.74 -9.00
CA GLU A 10 -9.96 9.63 -9.37
C GLU A 10 -9.52 8.36 -8.60
N ILE A 11 -9.88 8.27 -7.32
CA ILE A 11 -9.91 6.99 -6.62
C ILE A 11 -11.16 6.29 -7.15
N SER A 12 -11.00 5.40 -8.14
CA SER A 12 -12.15 4.68 -8.68
C SER A 12 -12.84 3.93 -7.53
N LYS A 13 -14.17 4.09 -7.47
CA LYS A 13 -15.05 3.53 -6.43
C LYS A 13 -14.99 1.99 -6.38
N GLU A 14 -14.43 1.38 -7.41
CA GLU A 14 -14.21 -0.06 -7.58
C GLU A 14 -13.06 -0.58 -6.70
N TRP A 15 -12.12 0.29 -6.31
CA TRP A 15 -10.90 -0.10 -5.59
C TRP A 15 -10.98 0.05 -4.08
N VAL A 16 -12.08 0.60 -3.58
CA VAL A 16 -12.18 0.89 -2.14
C VAL A 16 -12.63 -0.33 -1.34
N LEU A 17 -13.31 -1.32 -1.94
CA LEU A 17 -13.90 -2.46 -1.22
C LEU A 17 -14.14 -3.68 -2.12
N ASP A 18 -13.27 -4.02 -3.07
CA ASP A 18 -13.46 -5.29 -3.81
C ASP A 18 -12.69 -6.44 -3.14
N SER A 19 -13.44 -7.29 -2.43
CA SER A 19 -13.01 -8.56 -1.85
C SER A 19 -12.50 -9.58 -2.88
N ARG A 20 -12.53 -9.26 -4.18
CA ARG A 20 -12.02 -10.07 -5.29
C ARG A 20 -10.69 -9.55 -5.86
N PHE A 21 -10.09 -8.52 -5.26
CA PHE A 21 -8.82 -7.97 -5.73
C PHE A 21 -7.73 -9.06 -5.77
N ARG A 22 -7.07 -9.16 -6.94
CA ARG A 22 -5.86 -9.97 -7.16
C ARG A 22 -4.69 -9.05 -7.50
N PHE A 23 -3.64 -9.11 -6.69
CA PHE A 23 -2.47 -8.22 -6.78
C PHE A 23 -1.80 -8.22 -8.16
N GLY A 24 -1.80 -9.38 -8.83
CA GLY A 24 -1.17 -9.58 -10.14
C GLY A 24 -1.95 -9.07 -11.35
N GLU A 25 -3.28 -8.94 -11.29
CA GLU A 25 -4.12 -8.66 -12.47
C GLU A 25 -4.21 -7.16 -12.81
N ALA A 26 -3.82 -6.26 -11.90
CA ALA A 26 -3.92 -4.81 -12.06
C ALA A 26 -2.54 -4.15 -12.23
N GLY A 27 -2.12 -3.92 -13.48
CA GLY A 27 -0.79 -3.41 -13.82
C GLY A 27 -0.43 -2.00 -13.32
N LEU A 28 -1.37 -1.26 -12.73
CA LEU A 28 -1.17 0.14 -12.31
C LEU A 28 -1.04 0.34 -10.79
N VAL A 29 -1.08 -0.71 -9.97
CA VAL A 29 -0.85 -0.55 -8.53
C VAL A 29 0.61 -0.16 -8.30
N THR A 30 0.81 1.04 -7.74
CA THR A 30 2.13 1.61 -7.43
C THR A 30 2.38 1.69 -5.93
N LYS A 31 1.31 1.67 -5.12
CA LYS A 31 1.39 1.86 -3.67
C LYS A 31 0.21 1.21 -2.96
N PHE A 32 0.34 0.92 -1.68
CA PHE A 32 -0.80 0.53 -0.85
C PHE A 32 -0.59 0.91 0.62
N VAL A 33 -1.68 0.90 1.38
CA VAL A 33 -1.66 0.87 2.84
C VAL A 33 -2.50 -0.29 3.36
N TYR A 34 -2.05 -0.94 4.43
CA TYR A 34 -2.78 -2.03 5.07
C TYR A 34 -2.89 -1.81 6.58
N GLN A 35 -4.11 -1.92 7.11
CA GLN A 35 -4.41 -1.99 8.54
C GLN A 35 -4.72 -3.47 8.85
N PRO A 36 -3.83 -4.21 9.54
CA PRO A 36 -4.00 -5.64 9.78
C PRO A 36 -5.14 -6.03 10.75
N GLU A 37 -5.41 -5.23 11.77
CA GLU A 37 -6.44 -5.50 12.79
C GLU A 37 -7.86 -5.41 12.22
N GLU A 38 -8.15 -4.34 11.47
CA GLU A 38 -9.37 -4.11 10.72
C GLU A 38 -9.39 -4.87 9.40
N ARG A 39 -8.25 -5.43 8.98
CA ARG A 39 -8.03 -6.15 7.71
C ARG A 39 -8.38 -5.31 6.49
N VAL A 40 -7.95 -4.04 6.50
CA VAL A 40 -8.28 -3.06 5.46
C VAL A 40 -7.08 -2.84 4.57
N LEU A 41 -7.19 -3.21 3.29
CA LEU A 41 -6.21 -2.90 2.26
C LEU A 41 -6.72 -1.78 1.37
N ILE A 42 -5.93 -0.74 1.19
CA ILE A 42 -6.20 0.36 0.27
C ILE A 42 -5.08 0.44 -0.74
N LEU A 43 -5.44 0.43 -2.01
CA LEU A 43 -4.48 0.44 -3.11
C LEU A 43 -4.45 1.81 -3.77
N GLY A 44 -3.24 2.27 -4.06
CA GLY A 44 -2.97 3.38 -4.94
C GLY A 44 -2.62 2.85 -6.33
N SER A 45 -3.43 3.21 -7.32
CA SER A 45 -3.17 2.89 -8.72
C SER A 45 -3.29 4.12 -9.61
N GLY A 46 -2.49 4.17 -10.69
CA GLY A 46 -2.58 5.23 -11.69
C GLY A 46 -1.21 5.70 -12.18
N ARG A 47 -1.21 6.75 -13.01
CA ARG A 47 0.02 7.39 -13.53
C ARG A 47 0.73 8.24 -12.48
N GLU A 48 -0.01 8.68 -11.47
CA GLU A 48 0.52 9.47 -10.37
C GLU A 48 0.65 8.64 -9.10
N TYR A 49 1.66 8.94 -8.29
CA TYR A 49 1.94 8.22 -7.05
C TYR A 49 1.18 8.86 -5.88
N PRO A 50 0.09 8.25 -5.37
CA PRO A 50 -0.63 8.85 -4.24
C PRO A 50 0.26 8.88 -3.00
N THR A 51 0.09 9.87 -2.12
CA THR A 51 0.72 9.83 -0.80
C THR A 51 0.02 8.78 0.08
N HIS A 52 0.73 8.18 1.05
CA HIS A 52 0.08 7.26 2.00
C HIS A 52 -1.03 7.95 2.80
N LYS A 53 -0.86 9.24 3.12
CA LYS A 53 -1.88 10.05 3.81
C LYS A 53 -3.15 10.17 2.99
N ALA A 54 -3.02 10.37 1.67
CA ALA A 54 -4.17 10.41 0.77
C ALA A 54 -4.92 9.07 0.78
N LEU A 55 -4.19 7.95 0.66
CA LEU A 55 -4.79 6.61 0.73
C LEU A 55 -5.52 6.38 2.06
N ILE A 56 -4.90 6.65 3.20
CA ILE A 56 -5.52 6.47 4.52
C ILE A 56 -6.76 7.38 4.68
N SER A 57 -6.65 8.65 4.28
CA SER A 57 -7.74 9.62 4.39
C SER A 57 -8.95 9.30 3.52
N SER A 58 -8.77 8.49 2.46
CA SER A 58 -9.88 8.01 1.65
C SER A 58 -10.75 7.00 2.40
N TYR A 59 -10.19 6.29 3.38
CA TYR A 59 -10.88 5.29 4.19
C TYR A 59 -11.49 5.89 5.47
N ALA A 60 -10.72 6.69 6.21
CA ALA A 60 -11.19 7.35 7.44
C ALA A 60 -11.14 8.88 7.30
N CYS A 61 -12.23 9.56 7.67
CA CYS A 61 -12.36 11.03 7.64
C CYS A 61 -11.07 11.72 8.15
N LYS A 62 -10.62 12.78 7.47
CA LYS A 62 -9.33 13.55 7.55
C LYS A 62 -8.60 13.64 8.91
N LYS A 63 -9.27 13.37 10.03
CA LYS A 63 -8.74 13.40 11.40
C LYS A 63 -7.88 12.18 11.80
N GLN A 64 -7.94 11.07 11.07
CA GLN A 64 -7.06 9.90 11.30
C GLN A 64 -6.04 9.75 10.16
N THR A 65 -5.14 10.73 10.03
CA THR A 65 -3.94 10.61 9.16
C THR A 65 -2.76 9.98 9.88
N ASP A 66 -3.04 9.31 11.00
CA ASP A 66 -2.02 8.61 11.77
C ASP A 66 -1.52 7.41 10.98
N THR A 67 -0.29 7.52 10.50
CA THR A 67 0.38 6.47 9.73
C THR A 67 0.97 5.38 10.61
N SER A 68 1.00 5.56 11.93
CA SER A 68 1.65 4.62 12.87
C SER A 68 0.96 3.25 12.93
N HIS A 69 -0.32 3.21 12.56
CA HIS A 69 -1.15 2.01 12.51
C HIS A 69 -1.42 1.55 11.06
N TRP A 70 -0.51 1.80 10.13
CA TRP A 70 -0.67 1.35 8.74
C TRP A 70 0.65 0.84 8.17
N VAL A 71 0.65 -0.40 7.69
CA VAL A 71 1.73 -0.88 6.83
C VAL A 71 1.65 -0.15 5.50
N ARG A 72 2.77 0.39 5.05
CA ARG A 72 2.87 1.27 3.89
C ARG A 72 3.73 0.60 2.84
N GLY A 73 3.13 0.16 1.74
CA GLY A 73 3.84 -0.56 0.69
C GLY A 73 4.03 0.29 -0.57
N ILE A 74 5.22 0.20 -1.15
CA ILE A 74 5.52 0.71 -2.49
C ILE A 74 5.79 -0.50 -3.39
N VAL A 75 5.15 -0.52 -4.56
CA VAL A 75 5.24 -1.63 -5.51
C VAL A 75 6.14 -1.23 -6.68
N LEU A 76 7.30 -1.88 -6.77
CA LEU A 76 8.26 -1.71 -7.86
C LEU A 76 8.11 -2.91 -8.81
N ARG A 77 7.13 -2.84 -9.71
CA ARG A 77 6.75 -3.97 -10.58
C ARG A 77 7.88 -4.43 -11.51
N GLU A 78 8.64 -3.49 -12.06
CA GLU A 78 9.78 -3.79 -12.94
C GLU A 78 10.90 -4.57 -12.25
N LYS A 79 10.98 -4.47 -10.92
CA LYS A 79 11.94 -5.19 -10.08
C LYS A 79 11.34 -6.39 -9.36
N GLU A 80 10.06 -6.68 -9.61
CA GLU A 80 9.26 -7.66 -8.87
C GLU A 80 9.48 -7.51 -7.34
N LEU A 81 9.35 -6.28 -6.84
CA LEU A 81 9.70 -5.96 -5.47
C LEU A 81 8.64 -5.11 -4.79
N ILE A 82 8.36 -5.41 -3.53
CA ILE A 82 7.58 -4.57 -2.64
C ILE A 82 8.48 -4.09 -1.51
N TYR A 83 8.54 -2.77 -1.34
CA TYR A 83 9.20 -2.16 -0.20
C TYR A 83 8.17 -1.72 0.82
N TYR A 84 8.27 -2.22 2.06
CA TYR A 84 7.50 -1.66 3.17
C TYR A 84 8.24 -0.45 3.72
N ARG A 85 7.65 0.72 3.51
CA ARG A 85 8.10 1.97 4.10
C ARG A 85 7.78 1.94 5.59
N GLN A 86 8.82 2.07 6.42
CA GLN A 86 8.71 2.13 7.88
C GLN A 86 7.54 2.99 8.30
N GLY A 87 6.52 2.40 8.93
CA GLY A 87 5.24 3.04 9.24
C GLY A 87 4.61 2.47 10.48
N VAL A 88 4.87 1.20 10.79
CA VAL A 88 4.38 0.50 11.96
C VAL A 88 5.52 0.18 12.91
N GLN A 89 5.24 0.20 14.21
CA GLN A 89 6.21 -0.17 15.25
C GLN A 89 6.32 -1.69 15.43
N ASP A 90 5.32 -2.45 14.97
CA ASP A 90 5.24 -3.90 15.14
C ASP A 90 5.67 -4.65 13.87
N ALA A 91 6.75 -5.43 13.96
CA ALA A 91 7.25 -6.25 12.87
C ALA A 91 6.26 -7.37 12.46
N GLN A 92 5.42 -7.85 13.38
CA GLN A 92 4.41 -8.87 13.10
C GLN A 92 3.39 -8.39 12.05
N TRP A 93 3.17 -7.08 11.96
CA TRP A 93 2.28 -6.50 10.96
C TRP A 93 2.82 -6.65 9.55
N TYR A 94 4.15 -6.63 9.36
CA TYR A 94 4.76 -6.90 8.06
C TYR A 94 4.55 -8.36 7.63
N ASP A 95 4.64 -9.31 8.55
CA ASP A 95 4.37 -10.71 8.27
C ASP A 95 2.89 -10.94 7.90
N GLN A 96 1.98 -10.33 8.65
CA GLN A 96 0.54 -10.39 8.35
C GLN A 96 0.22 -9.78 6.98
N THR A 97 0.82 -8.63 6.67
CA THR A 97 0.67 -7.99 5.36
C THR A 97 1.19 -8.89 4.24
N SER A 98 2.36 -9.49 4.43
CA SER A 98 2.98 -10.38 3.43
C SER A 98 2.08 -11.59 3.15
N LYS A 99 1.58 -12.24 4.20
CA LYS A 99 0.64 -13.37 4.09
C LYS A 99 -0.65 -12.96 3.37
N MET A 100 -1.19 -11.80 3.72
CA MET A 100 -2.39 -11.27 3.08
C MET A 100 -2.15 -11.02 1.58
N LEU A 101 -1.03 -10.39 1.18
CA LEU A 101 -0.74 -10.15 -0.23
C LEU A 101 -0.57 -11.47 -1.01
N GLN A 102 0.14 -12.44 -0.43
CA GLN A 102 0.34 -13.77 -1.01
C GLN A 102 -0.99 -14.51 -1.22
N SER A 103 -1.89 -14.47 -0.22
CA SER A 103 -3.22 -15.10 -0.36
C SER A 103 -4.11 -14.39 -1.40
N HIS A 104 -3.78 -13.14 -1.77
CA HIS A 104 -4.47 -12.34 -2.78
C HIS A 104 -3.69 -12.23 -4.09
N GLY A 105 -2.86 -13.24 -4.41
CA GLY A 105 -2.28 -13.40 -5.73
C GLY A 105 -1.05 -12.54 -6.00
N LEU A 106 -0.32 -12.12 -4.96
CA LEU A 106 1.06 -11.67 -5.12
C LEU A 106 1.89 -12.85 -5.67
N PRO A 107 2.52 -12.72 -6.85
CA PRO A 107 3.36 -13.78 -7.39
C PRO A 107 4.51 -14.13 -6.44
N SER A 108 4.89 -15.41 -6.38
CA SER A 108 6.01 -15.87 -5.54
C SER A 108 7.37 -15.32 -5.97
N THR A 109 7.48 -14.77 -7.18
CA THR A 109 8.68 -14.06 -7.68
C THR A 109 8.89 -12.73 -6.97
N TYR A 110 7.82 -12.13 -6.43
CA TYR A 110 7.93 -10.83 -5.77
C TYR A 110 8.68 -10.93 -4.46
N ARG A 111 9.73 -10.12 -4.32
CA ARG A 111 10.48 -9.97 -3.08
C ARG A 111 9.85 -8.88 -2.22
N ILE A 112 9.70 -9.14 -0.93
CA ILE A 112 9.23 -8.15 0.04
C ILE A 112 10.41 -7.75 0.92
N VAL A 113 10.70 -6.46 1.01
CA VAL A 113 11.85 -5.93 1.77
C VAL A 113 11.45 -4.73 2.62
N TRP A 114 12.15 -4.52 3.73
CA TRP A 114 11.93 -3.39 4.64
C TRP A 114 13.19 -3.09 5.45
N GLY A 115 13.15 -2.00 6.21
CA GLY A 115 14.25 -1.61 7.09
C GLY A 115 15.24 -0.64 6.45
N ARG A 116 16.29 -0.31 7.21
CA ARG A 116 17.23 0.77 6.88
C ARG A 116 18.09 0.44 5.66
N GLU A 117 18.56 -0.80 5.56
CA GLU A 117 19.37 -1.27 4.44
C GLU A 117 18.57 -1.24 3.14
N ALA A 118 17.38 -1.85 3.12
CA ALA A 118 16.50 -1.81 1.95
C ALA A 118 16.16 -0.38 1.51
N LYS A 119 15.96 0.55 2.45
CA LYS A 119 15.74 1.97 2.13
C LYS A 119 16.96 2.61 1.45
N TYR A 120 18.17 2.25 1.88
CA TYR A 120 19.41 2.75 1.30
C TYR A 120 19.60 2.21 -0.11
N ASP A 121 19.45 0.89 -0.29
CA ASP A 121 19.63 0.22 -1.58
C ASP A 121 18.62 0.69 -2.64
N LEU A 122 17.38 0.99 -2.22
CA LEU A 122 16.31 1.43 -3.10
C LEU A 122 16.21 2.96 -3.20
N LYS A 123 17.22 3.73 -2.75
CA LYS A 123 17.12 5.20 -2.66
C LYS A 123 16.69 5.87 -3.96
N GLU A 124 17.25 5.45 -5.10
CA GLU A 124 16.94 6.01 -6.42
C GLU A 124 15.53 5.62 -6.87
N ASP A 125 15.15 4.35 -6.70
CA ASP A 125 13.82 3.85 -7.04
C ASP A 125 12.71 4.54 -6.22
N LEU A 126 13.01 4.87 -4.96
CA LEU A 126 12.07 5.51 -4.05
C LEU A 126 11.98 7.03 -4.23
N ALA A 127 12.87 7.65 -5.00
CA ALA A 127 12.93 9.11 -5.16
C ALA A 127 11.65 9.70 -5.80
N GLY A 128 10.94 8.91 -6.63
CA GLY A 128 9.69 9.31 -7.26
C GLY A 128 8.43 9.13 -6.39
N PHE A 129 8.54 8.49 -5.21
CA PHE A 129 7.38 8.16 -4.39
C PHE A 129 7.22 9.12 -3.19
N PRO A 130 6.09 9.86 -3.08
CA PRO A 130 5.87 10.79 -1.98
C PRO A 130 5.67 10.08 -0.63
#